data_AF-A0A930EZ63-F1
#
_entry.id   AF-A0A930EZ63-F1
#
_cell.length_a   1.000
_cell.length_b   1.000
_cell.length_c   1.000
_cell.angle_alpha   90.00
_cell.angle_beta   90.00
_cell.angle_gamma   90.00
#
_symmetry.space_group_name_H-M   'P 1'
#
loop_
_entity.id
_entity.type
_entity.pdbx_description
1 polymer ?
#
loop_
_entity_poly.entity_id
_entity_poly.type
_entity_poly.pdbx_seq_one_letter_code
_entity_poly.pdbx_strand_id
1 'polypeptide(L)' 'MDRIKLFTTGFTQVFLVVLNTYFITREFLFGILACGFLISFVWSHNVKKVAFGSEWDRIIYSLGAMTGSILAFYFGKWIY' A
#
# COMPACT_ATOMS: atom_id res chain seq x y z
N MET A 1 -14.45 15.97 -5.96
CA MET A 1 -13.07 15.81 -5.47
C MET A 1 -12.24 16.88 -6.14
N ASP A 2 -11.44 17.62 -5.39
CA ASP A 2 -10.57 18.67 -5.95
C ASP A 2 -9.57 18.05 -6.96
N ARG A 3 -9.30 18.73 -8.08
CA ARG A 3 -8.35 18.29 -9.11
C ARG A 3 -6.95 18.13 -8.52
N ILE A 4 -6.56 18.99 -7.58
CA ILE A 4 -5.27 18.88 -6.88
C ILE A 4 -5.24 17.60 -6.06
N LYS A 5 -6.32 17.30 -5.31
CA LYS A 5 -6.42 16.08 -4.51
C LYS A 5 -6.38 14.81 -5.36
N LEU A 6 -6.99 14.83 -6.55
CA LEU A 6 -6.91 13.73 -7.50
C LEU A 6 -5.47 13.50 -7.98
N PHE A 7 -4.78 14.56 -8.38
CA PHE A 7 -3.38 14.48 -8.79
C PHE A 7 -2.49 13.95 -7.66
N THR A 8 -2.57 14.53 -6.46
CA THR A 8 -1.70 14.16 -5.33
C THR A 8 -1.94 12.74 -4.86
N THR A 9 -3.19 12.28 -4.82
CA THR A 9 -3.50 10.86 -4.56
C THR A 9 -2.81 9.97 -5.58
N GLY A 10 -3.06 10.19 -6.88
CA GLY A 10 -2.56 9.32 -7.95
C GLY A 10 -1.03 9.30 -7.98
N PHE A 11 -0.42 10.48 -7.84
CA PHE A 11 1.02 10.65 -7.70
C PHE A 11 1.57 9.83 -6.52
N THR A 12 0.99 9.98 -5.33
CA THR A 12 1.47 9.31 -4.12
C THR A 12 1.35 7.79 -4.24
N GLN A 13 0.24 7.29 -4.79
CA GLN A 13 0.05 5.85 -4.98
C GLN A 13 1.08 5.25 -5.93
N VAL A 14 1.27 5.85 -7.11
CA VAL A 14 2.22 5.34 -8.11
C VAL A 14 3.66 5.49 -7.62
N PHE A 15 4.00 6.61 -6.96
CA PHE A 15 5.30 6.82 -6.35
C PHE A 15 5.62 5.71 -5.33
N LEU A 16 4.68 5.40 -4.43
CA LEU A 16 4.88 4.36 -3.42
C LEU A 16 4.98 2.96 -4.03
N VAL A 17 4.25 2.65 -5.11
CA VAL A 17 4.36 1.37 -5.82
C VAL A 17 5.76 1.19 -6.40
N VAL A 18 6.26 2.18 -7.13
CA VAL A 18 7.61 2.11 -7.73
C VAL A 18 8.69 2.01 -6.64
N LEU A 19 8.54 2.78 -5.56
CA LEU A 19 9.44 2.73 -4.41
C LEU A 19 9.41 1.35 -3.72
N ASN A 20 8.22 0.75 -3.58
CA ASN A 20 8.06 -0.60 -3.03
C ASN A 20 8.79 -1.65 -3.89
N THR A 21 8.62 -1.58 -5.21
CA THR A 21 9.34 -2.46 -6.14
C THR A 21 10.85 -2.31 -5.98
N TYR A 22 11.36 -1.09 -5.87
CA TYR A 22 12.79 -0.87 -5.61
C TYR A 22 13.24 -1.50 -4.29
N PHE A 23 12.50 -1.33 -3.20
CA PHE A 23 12.82 -1.96 -1.90
C PHE A 23 12.76 -3.48 -1.95
N ILE A 24 11.80 -4.06 -2.68
CA ILE A 24 11.73 -5.51 -2.93
C ILE A 24 13.03 -6.01 -3.57
N THR A 25 13.55 -5.34 -4.61
CA THR A 25 14.81 -5.75 -5.26
C THR A 25 16.06 -5.61 -4.37
N ARG A 26 15.97 -4.82 -3.31
CA ARG A 26 17.04 -4.59 -2.32
C ARG A 26 16.83 -5.37 -1.03
N GLU A 27 15.80 -6.21 -0.97
CA GLU A 27 15.37 -6.95 0.23
C GLU A 27 15.18 -6.06 1.46
N PHE A 28 14.84 -4.77 1.26
CA PHE A 28 14.69 -3.81 2.35
C PHE A 28 13.30 -3.92 2.99
N LEU A 29 13.15 -4.88 3.90
CA LEU A 29 11.86 -5.29 4.47
C LEU A 29 11.05 -4.15 5.12
N PHE A 30 11.71 -3.24 5.83
CA PHE A 30 11.03 -2.10 6.45
C PHE A 30 10.37 -1.20 5.41
N GLY A 31 11.06 -0.95 4.29
CA GLY A 31 10.50 -0.23 3.16
C GLY A 31 9.35 -0.97 2.50
N ILE A 32 9.42 -2.31 2.39
CA ILE A 32 8.35 -3.14 1.85
C ILE A 32 7.07 -3.01 2.69
N LEU A 33 7.20 -3.15 4.02
CA LEU A 33 6.10 -3.01 4.97
C LEU A 33 5.49 -1.61 4.92
N ALA A 34 6.31 -0.57 5.03
CA ALA A 34 5.86 0.81 5.07
C ALA A 34 5.08 1.17 3.80
N CYS A 35 5.62 0.84 2.62
CA CYS A 35 4.93 1.10 1.36
C CYS A 35 3.64 0.25 1.22
N GLY A 36 3.66 -1.04 1.58
CA GLY A 36 2.47 -1.89 1.52
C GLY A 36 1.30 -1.35 2.35
N PHE A 37 1.60 -0.83 3.55
CA PHE A 37 0.63 -0.12 4.38
C PHE A 37 0.14 1.17 3.71
N LEU A 38 1.07 2.07 3.34
CA LEU A 38 0.74 3.42 2.85
C LEU A 38 -0.03 3.40 1.53
N ILE A 39 0.31 2.51 0.60
CA ILE A 39 -0.41 2.36 -0.68
C ILE A 39 -1.89 2.06 -0.39
N SER A 40 -2.14 1.07 0.48
CA SER A 40 -3.49 0.61 0.84
C SER A 40 -4.25 1.64 1.66
N PHE A 41 -3.56 2.33 2.56
CA PHE A 41 -4.15 3.37 3.40
C PHE A 41 -4.60 4.56 2.56
N VAL A 42 -3.72 5.08 1.69
CA VAL A 42 -4.05 6.16 0.74
C VAL A 42 -5.14 5.71 -0.22
N TRP A 43 -5.05 4.49 -0.78
CA TRP A 43 -6.08 3.95 -1.67
C TRP A 43 -7.45 3.93 -0.99
N SER A 44 -7.51 3.41 0.24
CA SER A 44 -8.78 3.32 0.96
C SER A 44 -9.43 4.70 1.03
N HIS A 45 -8.69 5.76 1.36
CA HIS A 45 -9.21 7.13 1.50
C HIS A 45 -9.77 7.73 0.20
N ASN A 46 -9.46 7.12 -0.94
CA ASN A 46 -10.01 7.50 -2.24
C ASN A 46 -11.21 6.64 -2.66
N VAL A 47 -11.44 5.51 -1.99
CA VAL A 47 -12.63 4.69 -2.18
C VAL A 47 -13.84 5.37 -1.50
N LYS A 48 -15.01 5.30 -2.16
CA LYS A 48 -16.26 5.86 -1.62
C LYS A 48 -16.53 5.33 -0.22
N LYS A 49 -16.91 6.22 0.70
CA LYS A 49 -17.17 5.92 2.13
C LYS A 49 -18.15 4.77 2.36
N VAL A 50 -19.09 4.49 1.44
CA VAL A 50 -20.00 3.33 1.57
C VAL A 50 -19.25 1.99 1.53
N ALA A 51 -18.12 1.90 0.82
CA ALA A 51 -17.33 0.68 0.72
C ALA A 51 -16.31 0.51 1.87
N PHE A 52 -16.10 1.53 2.70
CA PHE A 52 -15.25 1.48 3.90
C PHE A 52 -15.96 2.17 5.07
N GLY A 53 -16.45 1.37 6.02
CA GLY A 53 -17.33 1.84 7.10
C GLY A 53 -16.68 2.87 8.02
N SER A 54 -15.51 2.55 8.58
CA SER A 54 -14.81 3.33 9.60
C SER A 54 -13.32 3.51 9.31
N GLU A 55 -12.67 4.45 10.02
CA GLU A 55 -11.21 4.62 9.95
C GLU A 55 -10.45 3.38 10.43
N TRP A 56 -11.01 2.66 11.41
CA TRP A 56 -10.47 1.40 11.88
C TRP A 56 -10.48 0.32 10.80
N ASP A 57 -11.52 0.24 9.98
CA ASP A 57 -11.57 -0.69 8.85
C ASP A 57 -10.45 -0.41 7.85
N ARG A 58 -10.10 0.87 7.64
CA ARG A 58 -9.00 1.29 6.77
C ARG A 58 -7.64 0.87 7.32
N ILE A 59 -7.43 1.05 8.63
CA ILE A 59 -6.20 0.65 9.32
C ILE A 59 -6.05 -0.87 9.23
N ILE A 60 -7.09 -1.63 9.60
CA ILE A 60 -7.07 -3.10 9.57
C ILE A 60 -6.82 -3.61 8.14
N TYR A 61 -7.51 -3.05 7.15
CA TYR A 61 -7.29 -3.37 5.73
C TYR A 61 -5.83 -3.11 5.30
N SER A 62 -5.27 -1.96 5.71
CA SER A 62 -3.91 -1.58 5.34
C SER A 62 -2.85 -2.42 6.06
N LEU A 63 -3.12 -2.86 7.29
CA LEU A 63 -2.28 -3.82 8.01
C LEU A 63 -2.27 -5.18 7.31
N GLY A 64 -3.41 -5.64 6.80
CA GLY A 64 -3.49 -6.87 5.99
C GLY A 64 -2.66 -6.79 4.71
N ALA A 65 -2.69 -5.66 4.01
CA ALA A 65 -1.86 -5.45 2.83
C ALA A 65 -0.36 -5.36 3.17
N MET A 66 -0.01 -4.70 4.28
CA MET A 66 1.36 -4.63 4.78
C MET A 66 1.92 -6.02 5.08
N THR A 67 1.22 -6.84 5.86
CA THR A 67 1.69 -8.19 6.21
C THR A 67 1.69 -9.11 4.99
N GLY A 68 0.69 -9.00 4.12
CA GLY A 68 0.63 -9.71 2.84
C GLY A 68 1.82 -9.40 1.93
N SER A 69 2.34 -8.17 1.95
CA SER A 69 3.51 -7.78 1.14
C SER A 69 4.78 -8.54 1.55
N ILE A 70 5.01 -8.73 2.86
CA ILE A 70 6.15 -9.53 3.35
C ILE A 70 5.94 -11.03 3.11
N LEU A 71 4.72 -11.52 3.33
CA LEU A 71 4.42 -12.93 3.07
C LEU A 71 4.65 -13.27 1.60
N ALA A 72 4.20 -12.41 0.67
CA ALA A 72 4.42 -12.57 -0.76
C ALA A 72 5.90 -12.47 -1.14
N PHE A 73 6.67 -11.56 -0.53
CA PHE A 73 8.11 -11.46 -0.76
C PHE A 73 8.84 -12.77 -0.43
N TYR A 74 8.60 -13.36 0.75
CA TYR A 74 9.23 -14.63 1.13
C TYR A 74 8.68 -15.82 0.35
N PHE A 75 7.36 -15.84 0.08
CA PHE A 75 6.76 -16.89 -0.74
C PHE A 75 7.35 -16.90 -2.14
N GLY A 76 7.52 -15.72 -2.77
CA GLY A 76 8.16 -15.57 -4.06
C GLY A 76 9.60 -16.11 -4.08
N LYS A 77 10.38 -15.83 -3.03
CA LYS A 77 11.73 -16.38 -2.83
C LYS A 77 11.77 -17.89 -2.55
N TRP A 78 10.66 -18.48 -2.13
CA TRP A 78 10.58 -19.91 -1.85
C TRP A 78 10.24 -20.73 -3.10
N ILE A 79 9.40 -20.17 -3.99
CA ILE A 79 8.97 -20.84 -5.23
C ILE A 79 9.95 -20.70 -6.39
N TYR A 80 10.84 -19.71 -6.38
CA TYR A 80 11.88 -19.43 -7.37
C TYR A 80 13.25 -19.34 -6.70
#